data_AF-A0A0D2BZ57-F1
#
_entry.id   AF-A0A0D2BZ57-F1
#
_cell.length_a   1.000
_cell.length_b   1.000
_cell.length_c   1.000
_cell.angle_alpha   90.00
_cell.angle_beta   90.00
_cell.angle_gamma   90.00
#
_symmetry.space_group_name_H-M   'P 1'
#
loop_
_entity.id
_entity.type
_entity.pdbx_description
1 polymer ?
#
loop_
_entity_poly.entity_id
_entity_poly.type
_entity_poly.pdbx_seq_one_letter_code
_entity_poly.pdbx_strand_id
1 'polypeptide(L)'
;MARSCSLLKNEPHRLLCLGAHYDMALRLQQKLAPHFTYCAILTKVEPKRTYSLDHFELLLDALYPPPEGVIVGGGFSDEEGEELRRRVEARRDRVEDGEPVRFVKVPAGTLERAGPEGLVATIMGLLGEAFNVEW
;
A
#
# COMPACT_ATOMS: atom_id res chain seq x y z
N MET A 1 15.63 24.92 -17.79
CA MET A 1 15.09 23.56 -17.57
C MET A 1 14.27 23.59 -16.29
N ALA A 2 12.95 23.74 -16.41
CA ALA A 2 12.04 23.67 -15.27
C ALA A 2 11.90 22.21 -14.86
N ARG A 3 12.54 21.82 -13.75
CA ARG A 3 12.26 20.53 -13.11
C ARG A 3 10.96 20.72 -12.34
N SER A 4 9.96 19.97 -12.77
CA SER A 4 8.63 19.89 -12.20
C SER A 4 8.70 19.83 -10.67
N CYS A 5 8.29 20.92 -10.01
CA CYS A 5 7.71 20.79 -8.69
C CYS A 5 6.44 19.98 -8.91
N SER A 6 6.45 18.69 -8.57
CA SER A 6 5.19 18.02 -8.24
C SER A 6 4.50 18.94 -7.24
N LEU A 7 3.40 19.55 -7.68
CA LEU A 7 2.56 20.42 -6.88
C LEU A 7 2.36 19.74 -5.54
N LEU A 8 2.86 20.39 -4.50
CA LEU A 8 2.74 19.99 -3.11
C LEU A 8 1.28 19.68 -2.84
N LYS A 9 0.91 18.38 -2.85
CA LYS A 9 -0.32 17.96 -2.22
C LYS A 9 -0.14 18.34 -0.75
N ASN A 10 -0.90 19.34 -0.29
CA ASN A 10 -0.83 19.80 1.10
C ASN A 10 -1.27 18.72 2.09
N GLU A 11 -1.83 17.62 1.58
CA GLU A 11 -2.30 16.48 2.34
C GLU A 11 -1.51 15.21 2.01
N PRO A 12 -1.25 14.34 3.00
CA PRO A 12 -0.54 13.09 2.79
C PRO A 12 -1.32 12.15 1.86
N HIS A 13 -0.63 11.39 1.04
CA HIS A 13 -1.24 10.36 0.18
C HIS A 13 -1.93 9.29 1.01
N ARG A 14 -3.16 8.92 0.63
CA ARG A 14 -3.94 7.90 1.35
C ARG A 14 -3.57 6.50 0.90
N LEU A 15 -3.06 5.68 1.81
CA LEU A 15 -2.69 4.29 1.56
C LEU A 15 -3.58 3.31 2.32
N LEU A 16 -4.06 2.29 1.61
CA LEU A 16 -4.54 1.05 2.20
C LEU A 16 -3.40 0.03 2.25
N CYS A 17 -3.09 -0.49 3.43
CA CYS A 17 -2.09 -1.55 3.58
C CYS A 17 -2.70 -2.83 4.12
N LEU A 18 -2.45 -3.91 3.39
CA LEU A 18 -2.92 -5.25 3.72
C LEU A 18 -1.73 -6.14 3.98
N GLY A 19 -1.59 -6.62 5.21
CA GLY A 19 -0.45 -7.45 5.58
C GLY A 19 -0.62 -8.18 6.90
N ALA A 20 0.39 -8.99 7.22
CA ALA A 20 0.56 -9.54 8.55
C ALA A 20 1.53 -8.66 9.36
N HIS A 21 1.53 -8.84 10.68
CA HIS A 21 2.42 -8.17 11.64
C HIS A 21 2.03 -6.73 12.02
N TYR A 22 1.18 -6.64 13.04
CA TYR A 22 0.76 -5.37 13.65
C TYR A 22 1.94 -4.45 14.03
N ASP A 23 2.96 -4.99 14.69
CA ASP A 23 4.10 -4.20 15.17
C ASP A 23 4.90 -3.57 14.02
N MET A 24 4.97 -4.23 12.86
CA MET A 24 5.67 -3.70 11.69
C MET A 24 4.93 -2.52 11.08
N ALA A 25 3.61 -2.57 11.07
CA ALA A 25 2.83 -1.46 10.55
C ALA A 25 2.91 -0.22 11.43
N LEU A 26 3.01 -0.36 12.76
CA LEU A 26 3.25 0.78 13.64
C LEU A 26 4.60 1.45 13.34
N ARG A 27 5.65 0.65 13.15
CA ARG A 27 6.97 1.17 12.74
C ARG A 27 6.90 1.85 11.38
N LEU A 28 6.20 1.23 10.43
CA LEU A 28 6.02 1.77 9.09
C LEU A 28 5.26 3.11 9.13
N GLN A 29 4.16 3.20 9.89
CA GLN A 29 3.36 4.41 10.03
C GLN A 29 4.21 5.61 10.49
N GLN A 30 5.12 5.40 11.45
CA GLN A 30 6.01 6.46 11.93
C GLN A 30 7.01 6.92 10.86
N LYS A 31 7.42 6.03 9.94
CA LYS A 31 8.39 6.32 8.88
C LYS A 31 7.74 6.91 7.63
N LEU A 32 6.47 6.60 7.39
CA LEU A 32 5.73 7.10 6.22
C LEU A 32 5.17 8.51 6.43
N ALA A 33 5.05 8.97 7.68
CA ALA A 33 4.71 10.35 7.98
C ALA A 33 5.90 11.28 7.61
N PRO A 34 5.66 12.47 7.01
CA PRO A 34 4.35 13.10 6.76
C PRO A 34 3.75 12.78 5.39
N HIS A 35 4.39 11.96 4.55
CA HIS A 35 4.02 11.78 3.14
C HIS A 35 2.75 10.97 2.92
N PHE A 36 2.38 10.10 3.87
CA PHE A 36 1.23 9.20 3.72
C PHE A 36 0.30 9.18 4.96
N THR A 37 -1.01 9.13 4.71
CA THR A 37 -2.05 8.79 5.68
C THR A 37 -2.44 7.34 5.47
N TYR A 38 -2.47 6.55 6.53
CA TYR A 38 -2.37 5.10 6.43
C TYR A 38 -3.56 4.39 7.10
N CYS A 39 -4.27 3.57 6.32
CA CYS A 39 -5.23 2.60 6.83
C CYS A 39 -4.56 1.21 6.81
N ALA A 40 -4.03 0.79 7.97
CA ALA A 40 -3.53 -0.56 8.16
C ALA A 40 -4.70 -1.50 8.42
N ILE A 41 -4.79 -2.57 7.64
CA ILE A 41 -5.60 -3.71 8.01
C ILE A 41 -4.63 -4.87 8.15
N LEU A 42 -4.50 -5.33 9.39
CA LEU A 42 -3.49 -6.29 9.78
C LEU A 42 -4.12 -7.40 10.59
N THR A 43 -3.67 -8.60 10.31
CA THR A 43 -4.10 -9.78 11.04
C THR A 43 -2.95 -10.35 11.86
N LYS A 44 -3.29 -10.92 13.02
CA LYS A 44 -2.39 -11.75 13.83
C LYS A 44 -2.31 -13.20 13.28
N VAL A 45 -3.23 -13.57 12.40
CA VAL A 45 -3.38 -14.91 11.80
C VAL A 45 -2.91 -14.84 10.34
N GLU A 46 -2.50 -15.94 9.71
CA GLU A 46 -2.09 -15.96 8.30
C GLU A 46 -3.05 -15.14 7.40
N PRO A 47 -2.53 -14.26 6.52
CA PRO A 47 -3.34 -13.42 5.62
C PRO A 47 -4.43 -14.19 4.88
N LYS A 48 -4.13 -15.43 4.45
CA LYS A 48 -5.04 -16.34 3.74
C LYS A 48 -6.33 -16.69 4.51
N ARG A 49 -6.33 -16.61 5.84
CA ARG A 49 -7.52 -16.83 6.67
C ARG A 49 -8.34 -15.56 6.91
N THR A 50 -7.75 -14.38 6.65
CA THR A 50 -8.37 -13.10 7.01
C THR A 50 -8.80 -12.29 5.79
N TYR A 51 -8.15 -12.50 4.63
CA TYR A 51 -8.42 -11.75 3.40
C TYR A 51 -8.87 -12.69 2.28
N SER A 52 -10.13 -12.52 1.87
CA SER A 52 -10.61 -12.97 0.56
C SER A 52 -10.58 -11.80 -0.42
N LEU A 53 -10.62 -12.09 -1.73
CA LEU A 53 -10.74 -11.07 -2.76
C LEU A 53 -12.02 -10.24 -2.61
N ASP A 54 -13.13 -10.88 -2.19
CA ASP A 54 -14.40 -10.19 -1.96
C ASP A 54 -14.30 -9.18 -0.81
N HIS A 55 -13.58 -9.53 0.27
CA HIS A 55 -13.31 -8.58 1.36
C HIS A 55 -12.44 -7.42 0.89
N PHE A 56 -11.48 -7.66 -0.01
CA PHE A 56 -10.65 -6.59 -0.55
C PHE A 56 -11.47 -5.54 -1.30
N GLU A 57 -12.38 -5.98 -2.16
CA GLU A 57 -13.29 -5.09 -2.88
C GLU A 57 -14.19 -4.32 -1.93
N LEU A 58 -14.76 -4.98 -0.92
CA LEU A 58 -15.57 -4.32 0.10
C LEU A 58 -14.77 -3.26 0.88
N LEU A 59 -13.49 -3.49 1.15
CA LEU A 59 -12.64 -2.53 1.85
C LEU A 59 -12.37 -1.30 1.00
N LEU A 60 -12.07 -1.49 -0.28
CA LEU A 60 -11.97 -0.39 -1.23
C LEU A 60 -13.34 0.33 -1.40
N ASP A 61 -14.44 -0.37 -1.11
CA ASP A 61 -15.79 0.20 -1.11
C ASP A 61 -16.11 1.07 0.10
N ALA A 62 -15.65 0.65 1.27
CA ALA A 62 -15.98 1.25 2.55
C ALA A 62 -15.10 2.46 2.91
N LEU A 63 -13.93 2.60 2.30
CA LEU A 63 -13.00 3.68 2.62
C LEU A 63 -13.40 4.98 1.93
N TYR A 64 -13.65 6.02 2.72
CA TYR A 64 -13.89 7.38 2.26
C TYR A 64 -13.02 8.38 3.04
N PRO A 65 -12.28 9.28 2.36
CA PRO A 65 -12.07 9.33 0.91
C PRO A 65 -11.33 8.08 0.39
N PRO A 66 -11.46 7.76 -0.92
CA PRO A 66 -10.85 6.56 -1.49
C PRO A 66 -9.32 6.58 -1.35
N PRO A 67 -8.68 5.41 -1.19
CA PRO A 67 -7.22 5.32 -1.15
C PRO A 67 -6.62 5.68 -2.50
N GLU A 68 -5.49 6.37 -2.48
CA GLU A 68 -4.69 6.70 -3.68
C GLU A 68 -3.73 5.58 -4.05
N GLY A 69 -3.45 4.67 -3.10
CA GLY A 69 -2.84 3.40 -3.42
C GLY A 69 -3.09 2.32 -2.40
N VAL A 70 -2.78 1.11 -2.85
CA VAL A 70 -2.88 -0.13 -2.10
C VAL A 70 -1.50 -0.76 -2.05
N ILE A 71 -1.06 -1.11 -0.85
CA ILE A 71 0.12 -1.95 -0.65
C ILE A 71 -0.30 -3.29 -0.04
N VAL A 72 0.21 -4.37 -0.63
CA VAL A 72 -0.04 -5.74 -0.15
C VAL A 72 1.27 -6.39 0.31
N GLY A 73 1.23 -7.02 1.47
CA GLY A 73 2.39 -7.64 2.10
C GLY A 73 2.87 -8.91 1.41
N GLY A 74 4.10 -9.33 1.71
CA GLY A 74 4.73 -10.51 1.11
C GLY A 74 4.10 -11.86 1.48
N GLY A 75 3.06 -11.87 2.33
CA GLY A 75 2.28 -13.08 2.64
C GLY A 75 1.29 -13.48 1.52
N PHE A 76 1.02 -12.58 0.57
CA PHE A 76 0.24 -12.89 -0.63
C PHE A 76 1.14 -13.54 -1.70
N SER A 77 0.68 -14.63 -2.30
CA SER A 77 1.36 -15.24 -3.46
C SER A 77 1.41 -14.28 -4.65
N ASP A 78 2.29 -14.52 -5.61
CA ASP A 78 2.39 -13.68 -6.80
C ASP A 78 1.09 -13.67 -7.61
N GLU A 79 0.42 -14.83 -7.70
CA GLU A 79 -0.89 -14.97 -8.32
C GLU A 79 -1.96 -14.15 -7.59
N GLU A 80 -2.01 -14.21 -6.26
CA GLU A 80 -2.94 -13.42 -5.44
C GLU A 80 -2.67 -11.92 -5.59
N GLY A 81 -1.39 -11.52 -5.59
CA GLY A 81 -0.99 -10.13 -5.77
C GLY A 81 -1.37 -9.58 -7.16
N GLU A 82 -1.21 -10.40 -8.20
CA GLU A 82 -1.59 -10.05 -9.57
C GLU A 82 -3.11 -9.93 -9.73
N GLU A 83 -3.89 -10.82 -9.12
CA GLU A 83 -5.35 -10.69 -9.11
C GLU A 83 -5.79 -9.43 -8.38
N LEU A 84 -5.22 -9.13 -7.20
CA LEU A 84 -5.49 -7.89 -6.46
C LEU A 84 -5.14 -6.65 -7.29
N ARG A 85 -4.02 -6.66 -8.00
CA ARG A 85 -3.62 -5.57 -8.93
C ARG A 85 -4.70 -5.32 -9.98
N ARG A 86 -5.17 -6.39 -10.65
CA ARG A 86 -6.23 -6.28 -11.68
C ARG A 86 -7.52 -5.69 -11.11
N ARG A 87 -7.90 -6.06 -9.89
CA ARG A 87 -9.09 -5.53 -9.20
C ARG A 87 -8.97 -4.04 -8.90
N VAL A 88 -7.77 -3.60 -8.47
CA VAL A 88 -7.50 -2.16 -8.28
C VAL A 88 -7.58 -1.41 -9.60
N GLU A 89 -6.95 -1.93 -10.66
CA GLU A 89 -6.92 -1.29 -11.98
C GLU A 89 -8.28 -1.24 -12.68
N ALA A 90 -9.15 -2.21 -12.40
CA ALA A 90 -10.52 -2.24 -12.92
C ALA A 90 -11.42 -1.12 -12.33
N ARG A 91 -11.05 -0.56 -11.17
CA ARG A 91 -11.83 0.46 -10.46
C ARG A 91 -11.52 1.87 -10.96
N ARG A 92 -12.06 2.19 -12.13
CA ARG A 92 -11.94 3.51 -12.77
C ARG A 92 -12.86 4.57 -12.15
N ASP A 93 -13.86 4.16 -11.39
CA ASP A 93 -14.92 4.98 -10.80
C ASP A 93 -14.53 5.66 -9.48
N ARG A 94 -13.39 5.28 -8.88
CA ARG A 94 -13.04 5.64 -7.48
C ARG A 94 -11.90 6.61 -7.35
N VAL A 95 -11.64 7.32 -8.44
CA VAL A 95 -10.53 8.21 -8.51
C VAL A 95 -11.03 9.64 -8.35
N GLU A 96 -10.67 10.27 -7.23
CA GLU A 96 -11.06 11.67 -6.96
C GLU A 96 -10.57 12.64 -8.07
N ASP A 97 -9.44 12.34 -8.71
CA ASP A 97 -8.79 13.23 -9.71
C ASP A 97 -8.53 12.59 -11.09
N GLY A 98 -9.12 11.44 -11.41
CA GLY A 98 -8.81 10.66 -12.63
C GLY A 98 -7.47 9.90 -12.66
N GLU A 99 -6.58 10.12 -11.68
CA GLU A 99 -5.35 9.34 -11.40
C GLU A 99 -5.56 7.88 -10.90
N PRO A 100 -5.10 6.83 -11.62
CA PRO A 100 -5.34 5.45 -11.20
C PRO A 100 -4.81 5.17 -9.79
N VAL A 101 -5.57 4.38 -9.01
CA VAL A 101 -5.13 3.89 -7.70
C VAL A 101 -3.85 3.07 -7.91
N ARG A 102 -2.76 3.47 -7.26
CA ARG A 102 -1.47 2.80 -7.39
C ARG A 102 -1.48 1.48 -6.64
N PHE A 103 -0.91 0.44 -7.22
CA PHE A 103 -0.78 -0.86 -6.55
C PHE A 103 0.69 -1.21 -6.32
N VAL A 104 1.02 -1.59 -5.09
CA VAL A 104 2.36 -1.98 -4.68
C VAL A 104 2.31 -3.36 -4.03
N LYS A 105 3.11 -4.30 -4.54
CA LYS A 105 3.29 -5.62 -3.93
C LYS A 105 4.65 -5.68 -3.27
N VAL A 106 4.66 -5.98 -1.96
CA VAL A 106 5.91 -6.27 -1.25
C VAL A 106 6.38 -7.67 -1.66
N PRO A 107 7.66 -7.84 -2.05
CA PRO A 107 8.17 -9.16 -2.42
C PRO A 107 8.04 -10.17 -1.26
N ALA A 108 7.68 -11.40 -1.59
CA ALA A 108 7.67 -12.49 -0.63
C ALA A 108 9.08 -12.73 -0.05
N GLY A 109 9.16 -13.19 1.19
CA GLY A 109 10.45 -13.47 1.84
C GLY A 109 11.24 -12.24 2.27
N THR A 110 10.68 -11.02 2.15
CA THR A 110 11.42 -9.78 2.47
C THR A 110 11.77 -9.70 3.96
N LEU A 111 10.83 -10.05 4.84
CA LEU A 111 11.05 -10.04 6.28
C LEU A 111 12.12 -11.07 6.69
N GLU A 112 12.07 -12.26 6.10
CA GLU A 112 12.97 -13.38 6.38
C GLU A 112 14.39 -13.11 5.90
N ARG A 113 14.55 -12.44 4.75
CA ARG A 113 15.86 -12.14 4.15
C ARG A 113 16.54 -10.92 4.77
N ALA A 114 15.78 -9.87 5.04
CA ALA A 114 16.33 -8.54 5.37
C ALA A 114 15.94 -8.04 6.76
N GLY A 115 15.15 -8.82 7.50
CA GLY A 115 14.66 -8.46 8.82
C GLY A 115 13.63 -7.32 8.81
N PRO A 116 13.18 -6.89 10.00
CA PRO A 116 12.21 -5.81 10.18
C PRO A 116 12.64 -4.49 9.51
N GLU A 117 13.90 -4.09 9.68
CA GLU A 117 14.43 -2.84 9.16
C GLU A 117 14.55 -2.88 7.63
N GLY A 118 14.93 -4.02 7.06
CA GLY A 118 14.99 -4.22 5.62
C GLY A 118 13.61 -4.27 4.96
N LEU A 119 12.59 -4.81 5.65
CA LEU A 119 11.20 -4.74 5.20
C LEU A 119 10.72 -3.29 5.12
N VAL A 120 10.94 -2.49 6.16
CA VAL A 120 10.55 -1.08 6.19
C VAL A 120 11.26 -0.31 5.06
N ALA A 121 12.58 -0.49 4.90
CA ALA A 121 13.34 0.17 3.84
C ALA A 121 12.84 -0.22 2.44
N THR A 122 12.48 -1.49 2.24
CA THR A 122 11.92 -1.98 0.97
C THR A 122 10.58 -1.32 0.67
N ILE A 123 9.68 -1.26 1.65
CA ILE A 123 8.37 -0.61 1.50
C ILE A 123 8.54 0.88 1.17
N MET A 124 9.44 1.57 1.87
CA MET A 124 9.76 2.98 1.58
C MET A 124 10.28 3.15 0.15
N GLY A 125 11.21 2.31 -0.31
CA GLY A 125 11.69 2.36 -1.70
C GLY A 125 10.56 2.20 -2.72
N LEU A 126 9.71 1.19 -2.55
CA LEU A 126 8.58 0.92 -3.44
C LEU A 126 7.55 2.06 -3.47
N LEU A 127 7.23 2.64 -2.31
CA LEU A 127 6.31 3.77 -2.22
C LEU A 127 6.93 5.05 -2.78
N GLY A 128 8.23 5.27 -2.54
CA GLY A 128 8.96 6.40 -3.11
C GLY A 128 8.94 6.38 -4.63
N GLU A 129 9.14 5.22 -5.24
CA GLU A 129 9.02 5.03 -6.69
C GLU A 129 7.58 5.22 -7.19
N ALA A 130 6.61 4.59 -6.55
CA ALA A 130 5.22 4.63 -7.00
C ALA A 130 4.59 6.03 -6.91
N PHE A 131 4.94 6.79 -5.87
CA PHE A 131 4.36 8.11 -5.59
C PHE A 131 5.30 9.28 -5.88
N ASN A 132 6.53 9.02 -6.35
CA ASN A 132 7.57 10.02 -6.56
C ASN A 132 7.86 10.85 -5.29
N VAL A 133 8.05 10.14 -4.17
CA VAL A 133 8.35 10.70 -2.84
C VAL A 133 9.82 10.48 -2.48
N GLU A 134 10.47 11.54 -2.00
CA GLU A 134 11.80 11.48 -1.37
C GLU A 134 11.65 11.46 0.16
N TRP A 135 12.50 10.70 0.85
CA TRP A 135 12.42 10.39 2.29
C TRP A 135 13.38 11.21 3.14
#